data_AF-A0A1F9M3Y2-F1
#
_entry.id   AF-A0A1F9M3Y2-F1
#
_cell.length_a   1.000
_cell.length_b   1.000
_cell.length_c   1.000
_cell.angle_alpha   90.00
_cell.angle_beta   90.00
_cell.angle_gamma   90.00
#
_symmetry.space_group_name_H-M   'P 1'
#
loop_
_entity.id
_entity.type
_entity.pdbx_description
1 polymer ?
#
loop_
_entity_poly.entity_id
_entity_poly.type
_entity_poly.pdbx_seq_one_letter_code
_entity_poly.pdbx_strand_id
1 'polypeptide(L)'
;MIKYIFMALLFWGGGAFLGAIDFYSIYEMIRVGIPEYGFSLLTYCTLASLTLIGLSFLMRVLNFYGLMYVFSKILLEICKIGIAFLSVLVMIIWINQQQNLWSELGVVALVPFEILTAAIICIHLFDFNIPLQRQFISIMAIPLTTLVFIIISEMFNLFGN
;
A
#
# COMPACT_ATOMS: atom_id res chain seq x y z
N MET A 1 12.09 4.72 0.34
CA MET A 1 10.90 4.72 -0.53
C MET A 1 11.25 4.79 -2.02
N ILE A 2 12.16 5.67 -2.47
CA ILE A 2 12.54 5.83 -3.90
C ILE A 2 12.82 4.49 -4.61
N LYS A 3 13.62 3.59 -4.00
CA LYS A 3 13.91 2.27 -4.57
C LYS A 3 12.66 1.41 -4.87
N TYR A 4 11.60 1.53 -4.06
CA TYR A 4 10.35 0.79 -4.25
C TYR A 4 9.52 1.39 -5.39
N ILE A 5 9.51 2.71 -5.51
CA ILE A 5 8.89 3.40 -6.66
C ILE A 5 9.59 2.98 -7.94
N PHE A 6 10.92 3.00 -7.96
CA PHE A 6 11.69 2.61 -9.13
C PHE A 6 11.44 1.14 -9.51
N MET A 7 11.40 0.23 -8.53
CA MET A 7 11.04 -1.16 -8.76
C MET A 7 9.63 -1.33 -9.31
N ALA A 8 8.65 -0.60 -8.77
CA ALA A 8 7.27 -0.62 -9.26
C ALA A 8 7.18 -0.07 -10.70
N LEU A 9 7.90 1.01 -11.01
CA LEU A 9 7.96 1.58 -12.36
C LEU A 9 8.60 0.61 -13.36
N LEU A 10 9.69 -0.05 -12.99
CA LEU A 10 10.30 -1.08 -13.84
C LEU A 10 9.37 -2.27 -14.05
N PHE A 11 8.66 -2.70 -13.01
CA PHE A 11 7.71 -3.80 -13.12
C PHE A 11 6.54 -3.46 -14.05
N TRP A 12 5.83 -2.37 -13.75
CA TRP A 12 4.65 -1.97 -14.52
C TRP A 12 5.03 -1.48 -15.92
N GLY A 13 6.02 -0.59 -16.02
CA GLY A 13 6.48 -0.03 -17.29
C GLY A 13 7.18 -1.06 -18.17
N GLY A 14 8.01 -1.93 -17.58
CA GLY A 14 8.65 -3.03 -18.32
C GLY A 14 7.64 -4.05 -18.83
N GLY A 15 6.67 -4.44 -17.99
CA GLY A 15 5.60 -5.35 -18.42
C GLY A 15 4.68 -4.76 -19.49
N ALA A 16 4.41 -3.45 -19.43
CA ALA A 16 3.67 -2.74 -20.47
C ALA A 16 4.44 -2.68 -21.79
N PHE A 17 5.74 -2.35 -21.73
CA PHE A 17 6.60 -2.29 -22.91
C PHE A 17 6.71 -3.64 -23.64
N LEU A 18 6.73 -4.74 -22.88
CA LEU A 18 6.75 -6.10 -23.41
C LEU A 18 5.37 -6.57 -23.90
N GLY A 19 4.32 -5.77 -23.75
CA GLY A 19 2.94 -6.16 -24.08
C GLY A 19 2.37 -7.27 -23.18
N ALA A 20 3.03 -7.56 -22.05
CA ALA A 20 2.64 -8.61 -21.12
C ALA A 20 1.57 -8.14 -20.11
N ILE A 21 1.40 -6.82 -19.95
CA ILE A 21 0.47 -6.21 -19.01
C ILE A 21 -0.55 -5.39 -19.78
N ASP A 22 -1.82 -5.81 -19.70
CA ASP A 22 -2.96 -5.00 -20.12
C ASP A 22 -3.58 -4.30 -18.89
N PHE A 23 -3.36 -2.99 -18.81
CA PHE A 23 -3.89 -2.18 -17.71
C PHE A 23 -5.41 -2.08 -17.71
N TYR A 24 -6.08 -2.30 -18.85
CA TYR A 24 -7.55 -2.30 -18.90
C TYR A 24 -8.10 -3.53 -18.19
N SER A 25 -7.59 -4.71 -18.54
CA SER A 25 -7.95 -5.96 -17.86
C SER A 25 -7.63 -5.91 -16.36
N ILE A 26 -6.50 -5.33 -15.96
CA ILE A 26 -6.16 -5.17 -14.54
C ILE A 26 -7.15 -4.24 -13.82
N TYR A 27 -7.47 -3.09 -14.42
CA TYR A 27 -8.42 -2.16 -13.85
C TYR A 27 -9.81 -2.81 -13.67
N GLU A 28 -10.34 -3.47 -14.70
CA GLU A 28 -11.63 -4.15 -14.63
C GLU A 28 -11.64 -5.29 -13.60
N MET A 29 -10.54 -6.06 -13.50
CA MET A 29 -10.41 -7.10 -12.47
C MET A 29 -10.48 -6.51 -11.05
N ILE A 30 -9.80 -5.39 -10.81
CA ILE A 30 -9.83 -4.71 -9.51
C ILE A 30 -11.23 -4.15 -9.24
N ARG A 31 -11.82 -3.46 -10.22
CA ARG A 31 -13.14 -2.83 -10.12
C ARG A 31 -14.26 -3.84 -9.83
N VAL A 32 -14.25 -4.99 -10.49
CA VAL A 32 -15.22 -6.06 -10.24
C VAL A 32 -14.96 -6.77 -8.90
N GLY A 33 -13.70 -6.90 -8.49
CA GLY A 33 -13.33 -7.56 -7.24
C GLY A 33 -13.62 -6.74 -5.98
N ILE A 34 -13.60 -5.40 -6.05
CA ILE A 34 -13.80 -4.53 -4.88
C ILE A 34 -15.17 -4.75 -4.21
N PRO A 35 -16.32 -4.74 -4.92
CA PRO A 35 -17.62 -4.98 -4.29
C PRO A 35 -17.76 -6.36 -3.65
N GLU A 36 -17.14 -7.36 -4.23
CA GLU A 36 -17.28 -8.76 -3.81
C GLU A 36 -16.39 -9.09 -2.60
N TYR A 37 -15.15 -8.57 -2.58
CA TYR A 37 -14.14 -8.94 -1.59
C TYR A 37 -13.67 -7.80 -0.69
N GLY A 38 -14.04 -6.55 -0.96
CA GLY A 38 -13.45 -5.39 -0.28
C GLY A 38 -13.67 -5.38 1.22
N PHE A 39 -14.91 -5.60 1.68
CA PHE A 39 -15.24 -5.58 3.11
C PHE A 39 -14.66 -6.78 3.87
N SER A 40 -14.70 -7.97 3.25
CA SER A 40 -14.14 -9.19 3.85
C SER A 40 -12.63 -9.08 3.95
N LEU A 41 -11.96 -8.58 2.90
CA LEU A 41 -10.52 -8.35 2.89
C LEU A 41 -10.09 -7.37 3.98
N LEU A 42 -10.79 -6.23 4.13
CA LEU A 42 -10.54 -5.30 5.23
C LEU A 42 -10.67 -5.99 6.59
N THR A 43 -11.77 -6.70 6.82
CA THR A 43 -12.04 -7.39 8.10
C THR A 43 -10.95 -8.41 8.44
N TYR A 44 -10.53 -9.22 7.46
CA TYR A 44 -9.45 -10.18 7.65
C TYR A 44 -8.11 -9.50 7.92
N CYS A 45 -7.82 -8.40 7.24
CA CYS A 45 -6.61 -7.63 7.47
C CYS A 45 -6.60 -6.98 8.85
N THR A 46 -7.72 -6.48 9.35
CA THR A 46 -7.86 -5.96 10.71
C THR A 46 -7.63 -7.06 11.75
N LEU A 47 -8.28 -8.21 11.58
CA LEU A 47 -8.10 -9.36 12.47
C LEU A 47 -6.64 -9.86 12.46
N ALA A 48 -6.03 -9.96 11.28
CA ALA A 48 -4.63 -10.34 11.14
C ALA A 48 -3.69 -9.34 11.82
N SER A 49 -3.96 -8.03 11.68
CA SER A 49 -3.18 -6.95 12.29
C SER A 49 -3.27 -6.99 13.82
N LEU A 50 -4.46 -7.19 14.38
CA LEU A 50 -4.66 -7.38 15.82
C LEU A 50 -3.96 -8.64 16.33
N THR A 51 -4.06 -9.74 15.57
CA THR A 51 -3.39 -11.00 15.90
C THR A 51 -1.87 -10.84 15.89
N LEU A 52 -1.31 -10.11 14.92
CA LEU A 52 0.11 -9.78 14.84
C LEU A 52 0.60 -9.03 16.08
N ILE A 53 -0.16 -8.04 16.54
CA ILE A 53 0.15 -7.27 17.76
C ILE A 53 0.08 -8.18 18.99
N GLY A 54 -0.99 -8.97 19.13
CA GLY A 54 -1.13 -9.92 20.24
C GLY A 54 -0.02 -10.96 20.28
N LEU A 55 0.34 -11.53 19.13
CA LEU A 55 1.46 -12.47 18.99
C LEU A 55 2.79 -11.81 19.38
N SER A 56 2.98 -10.53 19.04
CA SER A 56 4.19 -9.79 19.44
C SER A 56 4.31 -9.66 20.95
N PHE A 57 3.20 -9.38 21.65
CA PHE A 57 3.19 -9.37 23.12
C PHE A 57 3.49 -10.75 23.70
N LEU A 58 2.95 -11.82 23.12
CA LEU A 58 3.22 -13.19 23.58
C LEU A 58 4.70 -13.56 23.36
N MET A 59 5.27 -13.24 22.20
CA MET A 59 6.69 -13.48 21.89
C MET A 59 7.63 -12.68 22.79
N ARG A 60 7.22 -11.47 23.20
CA ARG A 60 7.90 -10.68 24.22
C ARG A 60 7.96 -11.43 25.54
N VAL A 61 6.84 -11.96 26.03
CA VAL A 61 6.79 -12.73 27.29
C VAL A 61 7.66 -14.00 27.21
N LEU A 62 7.70 -14.65 26.05
CA LEU A 62 8.50 -15.86 25.82
C LEU A 62 9.98 -15.59 25.50
N ASN A 63 10.44 -14.34 25.53
CA ASN A 63 11.80 -13.90 25.20
C ASN A 63 12.26 -14.21 23.75
N PHE A 64 11.34 -14.42 22.80
CA PHE A 64 11.66 -14.61 21.38
C PHE A 64 11.69 -13.29 20.58
N TYR A 65 12.32 -12.25 21.15
CA TYR A 65 12.34 -10.90 20.60
C TYR A 65 12.91 -10.81 19.19
N GLY A 66 14.04 -11.50 18.95
CA GLY A 66 14.78 -11.41 17.69
C GLY A 66 13.97 -11.89 16.49
N LEU A 67 13.23 -12.99 16.65
CA LEU A 67 12.43 -13.56 15.58
C LEU A 67 11.26 -12.63 15.19
N MET A 68 10.52 -12.13 16.18
CA MET A 68 9.38 -11.26 15.91
C MET A 68 9.80 -9.90 15.34
N TYR A 69 10.95 -9.39 15.77
CA TYR A 69 11.53 -8.16 15.22
C TYR A 69 11.90 -8.32 13.73
N VAL A 70 12.57 -9.41 13.36
CA VAL A 70 12.90 -9.69 11.95
C VAL A 70 11.64 -9.87 11.12
N PHE A 71 10.66 -10.62 11.62
CA PHE A 71 9.39 -10.83 10.93
C PHE A 71 8.65 -9.51 10.68
N SER A 72 8.54 -8.66 11.71
CA SER A 72 7.87 -7.37 11.58
C SER A 72 8.59 -6.42 10.61
N LYS A 73 9.93 -6.48 10.56
CA LYS A 73 10.71 -5.75 9.53
C LYS A 73 10.42 -6.23 8.13
N ILE A 74 10.34 -7.55 7.92
CA ILE A 74 9.99 -8.11 6.60
C ILE A 74 8.59 -7.63 6.20
N LEU A 75 7.61 -7.73 7.11
CA LEU A 75 6.25 -7.27 6.87
C LEU A 75 6.20 -5.78 6.50
N LEU A 76 6.97 -4.95 7.21
CA LEU A 76 7.10 -3.53 6.91
C LEU A 76 7.64 -3.28 5.50
N GLU A 77 8.67 -4.00 5.08
CA GLU A 77 9.24 -3.84 3.74
C GLU A 77 8.27 -4.34 2.65
N ILE A 78 7.53 -5.43 2.89
CA ILE A 78 6.47 -5.90 1.98
C ILE A 78 5.39 -4.83 1.82
N CYS A 79 4.94 -4.20 2.91
CA CYS A 79 3.93 -3.16 2.84
C CYS A 79 4.42 -1.93 2.06
N LYS A 80 5.68 -1.52 2.26
CA LYS A 80 6.28 -0.42 1.49
C LYS A 80 6.32 -0.73 -0.01
N ILE A 81 6.63 -1.97 -0.38
CA ILE A 81 6.58 -2.45 -1.77
C ILE A 81 5.14 -2.37 -2.28
N GLY A 82 4.17 -2.95 -1.55
CA GLY A 82 2.76 -2.96 -1.95
C GLY A 82 2.19 -1.56 -2.16
N ILE A 83 2.45 -0.62 -1.24
CA ILE A 83 2.00 0.78 -1.36
C ILE A 83 2.62 1.45 -2.59
N ALA A 84 3.91 1.22 -2.85
CA ALA A 84 4.57 1.77 -4.03
C ALA A 84 3.99 1.18 -5.33
N PHE A 85 3.77 -0.13 -5.38
CA PHE A 85 3.16 -0.81 -6.53
C PHE A 85 1.74 -0.30 -6.80
N LEU A 86 0.92 -0.18 -5.77
CA LEU A 86 -0.43 0.34 -5.86
C LEU A 86 -0.43 1.79 -6.35
N SER A 87 0.40 2.65 -5.74
CA SER A 87 0.46 4.07 -6.10
C SER A 87 0.90 4.29 -7.55
N VAL A 88 1.88 3.52 -8.02
CA VAL A 88 2.32 3.57 -9.44
C VAL A 88 1.25 3.02 -10.36
N LEU A 89 0.60 1.91 -10.00
CA LEU A 89 -0.50 1.34 -10.79
C LEU A 89 -1.64 2.33 -10.97
N VAL A 90 -2.07 2.98 -9.87
CA VAL A 90 -3.12 4.01 -9.89
C VAL A 90 -2.72 5.16 -10.83
N MET A 91 -1.47 5.62 -10.77
CA MET A 91 -0.98 6.68 -11.64
C MET A 91 -0.97 6.28 -13.13
N ILE A 92 -0.58 5.03 -13.44
CA ILE A 92 -0.59 4.53 -14.82
C ILE A 92 -2.02 4.39 -15.36
N ILE A 93 -2.95 3.88 -14.54
CA ILE A 93 -4.37 3.77 -14.90
C ILE A 93 -4.95 5.15 -15.16
N TRP A 94 -4.65 6.13 -14.31
CA TRP A 94 -5.06 7.52 -14.53
C TRP A 94 -4.57 8.07 -15.87
N ILE A 95 -3.27 7.94 -16.15
CA ILE A 95 -2.67 8.46 -17.39
C ILE A 95 -3.27 7.81 -18.64
N ASN A 96 -3.51 6.49 -18.61
CA ASN A 96 -3.97 5.74 -19.79
C ASN A 96 -5.48 5.76 -19.99
N GLN A 97 -6.26 5.77 -18.91
CA GLN A 97 -7.72 5.53 -18.95
C GLN A 97 -8.54 6.65 -18.31
N GLN A 98 -7.89 7.64 -17.65
CA GLN A 98 -8.54 8.71 -16.90
C GLN A 98 -9.53 8.20 -15.84
N GLN A 99 -9.27 7.00 -15.30
CA GLN A 99 -10.06 6.40 -14.23
C GLN A 99 -9.36 6.61 -12.88
N ASN A 100 -10.13 7.05 -11.88
CA ASN A 100 -9.61 7.35 -10.55
C ASN A 100 -9.69 6.11 -9.65
N LEU A 101 -8.68 5.26 -9.74
CA LEU A 101 -8.66 4.02 -8.95
C LEU A 101 -8.61 4.27 -7.42
N TRP A 102 -8.08 5.41 -6.96
CA TRP A 102 -8.10 5.74 -5.52
C TRP A 102 -9.53 5.90 -4.99
N SER A 103 -10.41 6.55 -5.75
CA SER A 103 -11.80 6.74 -5.32
C SER A 103 -12.58 5.42 -5.38
N GLU A 104 -12.31 4.57 -6.37
CA GLU A 104 -12.98 3.28 -6.53
C GLU A 104 -12.57 2.25 -5.49
N LEU A 105 -11.30 2.22 -5.10
CA LEU A 105 -10.80 1.37 -4.02
C LEU A 105 -11.43 1.72 -2.67
N GLY A 106 -11.82 2.97 -2.45
CA GLY A 106 -12.45 3.45 -1.22
C GLY A 106 -11.68 3.02 0.03
N VAL A 107 -12.34 2.26 0.92
CA VAL A 107 -11.75 1.80 2.19
C VAL A 107 -10.70 0.71 1.99
N VAL A 108 -10.76 -0.06 0.89
CA VAL A 108 -9.80 -1.14 0.59
C VAL A 108 -8.39 -0.59 0.37
N ALA A 109 -8.28 0.66 -0.10
CA ALA A 109 -7.02 1.38 -0.20
C ALA A 109 -6.27 1.48 1.14
N LEU A 110 -6.98 1.40 2.28
CA LEU A 110 -6.40 1.52 3.62
C LEU A 110 -5.70 0.24 4.10
N VAL A 111 -6.02 -0.91 3.52
CA VAL A 111 -5.49 -2.22 3.93
C VAL A 111 -3.95 -2.26 4.05
N PRO A 112 -3.17 -1.87 3.02
CA PRO A 112 -1.72 -1.91 3.13
C PRO A 112 -1.18 -0.93 4.19
N PHE A 113 -1.91 0.14 4.51
CA PHE A 113 -1.54 1.07 5.59
C PHE A 113 -1.84 0.49 6.96
N GLU A 114 -2.95 -0.23 7.11
CA GLU A 114 -3.30 -0.91 8.36
C GLU A 114 -2.24 -1.94 8.75
N ILE A 115 -1.89 -2.84 7.83
CA ILE A 115 -0.85 -3.85 8.06
C ILE A 115 0.50 -3.18 8.36
N LEU A 116 0.82 -2.09 7.66
CA LEU A 116 2.02 -1.31 7.90
C LEU A 116 2.04 -0.69 9.30
N THR A 117 0.91 -0.13 9.76
CA THR A 117 0.81 0.43 11.12
C THR A 117 1.03 -0.65 12.18
N ALA A 118 0.43 -1.84 12.00
CA ALA A 118 0.62 -2.96 12.88
C ALA A 118 2.10 -3.41 12.91
N ALA A 119 2.74 -3.55 11.75
CA ALA A 119 4.18 -3.87 11.68
C ALA A 119 5.04 -2.87 12.43
N ILE A 120 4.75 -1.57 12.26
CA ILE A 120 5.49 -0.49 12.93
C ILE A 120 5.30 -0.56 14.44
N ILE A 121 4.08 -0.77 14.92
CA ILE A 121 3.79 -0.92 16.35
C ILE A 121 4.57 -2.12 16.91
N CYS A 122 4.53 -3.26 16.23
CA CYS A 122 5.27 -4.46 16.61
C CYS A 122 6.77 -4.20 16.71
N ILE A 123 7.34 -3.53 15.70
CA ILE A 123 8.75 -3.12 15.72
C ILE A 123 9.05 -2.21 16.92
N HIS A 124 8.20 -1.22 17.18
CA HIS A 124 8.40 -0.26 18.27
C HIS A 124 8.33 -0.90 19.66
N LEU A 125 7.54 -1.98 19.83
CA LEU A 125 7.50 -2.76 21.06
C LEU A 125 8.86 -3.39 21.43
N PHE A 126 9.72 -3.60 20.42
CA PHE A 126 11.04 -4.21 20.59
C PHE A 126 12.20 -3.22 20.44
N ASP A 127 11.98 -2.09 19.75
CA ASP A 127 13.00 -1.07 19.45
C ASP A 127 12.38 0.33 19.48
N PHE A 128 12.49 0.99 20.64
CA PHE A 128 11.92 2.32 20.89
C PHE A 128 12.63 3.45 20.12
N ASN A 129 13.83 3.22 19.59
CA ASN A 129 14.63 4.26 18.94
C ASN A 129 14.24 4.50 17.47
N ILE A 130 13.28 3.73 16.95
CA ILE A 130 12.91 3.85 15.54
C ILE A 130 12.09 5.12 15.31
N PRO A 131 12.50 6.00 14.37
CA PRO A 131 11.83 7.28 14.12
C PRO A 131 10.53 7.06 13.34
N LEU A 132 9.47 6.67 14.04
CA LEU A 132 8.16 6.28 13.48
C LEU A 132 7.59 7.35 12.56
N GLN A 133 7.59 8.61 13.00
CA GLN A 133 7.03 9.74 12.26
C GLN A 133 7.68 9.90 10.88
N ARG A 134 9.01 9.80 10.80
CA ARG A 134 9.73 9.92 9.51
C ARG A 134 9.40 8.77 8.56
N GLN A 135 9.23 7.56 9.08
CA GLN A 135 8.85 6.41 8.26
C GLN A 135 7.44 6.56 7.72
N PHE A 136 6.47 6.91 8.57
CA PHE A 136 5.10 7.16 8.15
C PHE A 136 4.99 8.27 7.11
N ILE A 137 5.63 9.42 7.35
CA ILE A 137 5.62 10.54 6.39
C ILE A 137 6.21 10.10 5.05
N SER A 138 7.35 9.40 5.07
CA SER A 138 7.98 8.95 3.83
C SER A 138 7.10 7.97 3.04
N ILE A 139 6.34 7.13 3.73
CA ILE A 139 5.46 6.12 3.11
C ILE A 139 4.19 6.76 2.58
N MET A 140 3.58 7.67 3.35
CA MET A 140 2.37 8.40 2.98
C MET A 140 2.61 9.44 1.88
N ALA A 141 3.83 9.94 1.74
CA ALA A 141 4.16 10.95 0.73
C ALA A 141 3.75 10.49 -0.68
N ILE A 142 4.03 9.24 -1.06
CA ILE A 142 3.73 8.74 -2.41
C ILE A 142 2.23 8.69 -2.71
N PRO A 143 1.40 7.93 -1.96
CA PRO A 143 -0.03 7.84 -2.23
C PRO A 143 -0.73 9.20 -2.14
N LEU A 144 -0.28 10.09 -1.23
CA LEU A 144 -0.79 11.45 -1.18
C LEU A 144 -0.41 12.25 -2.42
N THR A 145 0.84 12.19 -2.88
CA THR A 145 1.26 12.90 -4.10
C THR A 145 0.52 12.40 -5.34
N THR A 146 0.26 11.09 -5.46
CA THR A 146 -0.49 10.55 -6.60
C THR A 146 -1.96 10.95 -6.54
N LEU A 147 -2.58 10.91 -5.37
CA LEU A 147 -3.96 11.36 -5.18
C LEU A 147 -4.12 12.86 -5.46
N VAL A 148 -3.23 13.71 -4.94
CA VAL A 148 -3.24 15.16 -5.20
C VAL A 148 -3.04 15.44 -6.68
N PHE A 149 -2.12 14.74 -7.34
CA PHE A 149 -1.91 14.89 -8.79
C PHE A 149 -3.17 14.57 -9.58
N ILE A 150 -3.86 13.47 -9.25
CA ILE A 150 -5.11 13.06 -9.92
C ILE A 150 -6.20 14.11 -9.72
N ILE A 151 -6.42 14.57 -8.48
CA ILE A 151 -7.43 15.58 -8.18
C ILE A 151 -7.17 16.89 -8.94
N ILE A 152 -5.90 17.35 -8.96
CA ILE A 152 -5.54 18.57 -9.70
C ILE A 152 -5.79 18.36 -11.20
N SER A 153 -5.41 17.21 -11.75
CA SER A 153 -5.64 16.86 -13.16
C SER A 153 -7.13 16.81 -13.51
N GLU A 154 -7.97 16.24 -12.63
CA GLU A 154 -9.43 16.22 -12.78
C GLU A 154 -10.00 17.64 -12.81
N MET A 155 -9.56 18.51 -11.89
CA MET A 155 -10.01 19.90 -11.85
C MET A 155 -9.66 20.63 -13.16
N PHE A 156 -8.44 20.50 -13.68
CA PHE A 156 -8.07 21.13 -14.95
C PHE A 156 -8.89 20.63 -16.13
N ASN A 157 -9.21 19.33 -16.19
CA ASN A 157 -10.06 18.77 -17.24
C ASN A 157 -11.51 19.27 -17.17
N LEU A 158 -12.03 19.56 -15.97
CA LEU A 158 -13.37 20.09 -15.76
C LEU A 158 -13.51 21.58 -16.10
N PHE A 159 -12.44 22.36 -15.99
CA PHE A 159 -12.45 23.81 -16.29
C PHE A 159 -11.86 24.16 -17.67
N GLY A 160 -11.32 23.18 -18.39
CA GLY A 160 -10.71 23.35 -19.72
C GLY A 160 -11.63 23.07 -20.91
N ASN A 161 -12.88 22.64 -20.66
CA ASN A 161 -13.96 22.52 -21.65
C ASN A 161 -15.02 23.61 -21.40
#